data_AF-A0A8J6IBP9-F1
#
_entry.id   AF-A0A8J6IBP9-F1
#
_cell.length_a   1.000
_cell.length_b   1.000
_cell.length_c   1.000
_cell.angle_alpha   90.00
_cell.angle_beta   90.00
_cell.angle_gamma   90.00
#
_symmetry.space_group_name_H-M   'P 1'
#
loop_
_entity.id
_entity.type
_entity.pdbx_description
1 polymer ?
#
loop_
_entity_poly.entity_id
_entity_poly.type
_entity_poly.pdbx_seq_one_letter_code
_entity_poly.pdbx_strand_id
1 'polypeptide(L)'
;MLGVLEDVPIVKLIAYYLPAWLWAKYGLEHPGGPTCRGQVDLIPHELDPDALRETAKRIPVELVEELAWFGNAEEIANRLKPYAEAGAEHVVLGDVTGTTYAPEETMRVLGTQLPRLCELVHAL
;
A
#
# COMPACT_ATOMS: atom_id res chain seq x y z
N MET A 1 -6.28 -7.64 -10.73
CA MET A 1 -4.95 -7.68 -10.09
C MET A 1 -5.07 -7.71 -8.56
N LEU A 2 -5.89 -6.85 -7.94
CA LEU A 2 -6.07 -6.83 -6.48
C LEU A 2 -6.72 -8.08 -5.86
N GLY A 3 -7.41 -8.93 -6.63
CA GLY A 3 -7.98 -10.20 -6.15
C GLY A 3 -6.95 -11.13 -5.48
N VAL A 4 -5.67 -11.02 -5.84
CA VAL A 4 -4.60 -11.78 -5.18
C VAL A 4 -4.46 -11.46 -3.68
N LEU A 5 -4.81 -10.24 -3.27
CA LEU A 5 -4.82 -9.83 -1.86
C LEU A 5 -5.92 -10.56 -1.07
N GLU A 6 -7.00 -10.98 -1.74
CA GLU A 6 -8.04 -11.81 -1.14
C GLU A 6 -7.64 -13.28 -1.09
N ASP A 7 -6.93 -13.77 -2.11
CA ASP A 7 -6.41 -15.15 -2.14
C ASP A 7 -5.27 -15.36 -1.13
N VAL A 8 -4.52 -14.30 -0.81
CA VAL A 8 -3.37 -14.33 0.11
C VAL A 8 -3.56 -13.29 1.23
N PRO A 9 -4.51 -13.45 2.17
CA PRO A 9 -4.91 -12.38 3.09
C PRO A 9 -3.77 -11.80 3.94
N ILE A 10 -2.74 -12.60 4.23
CA ILE A 10 -1.61 -12.19 5.06
C ILE A 10 -0.90 -10.93 4.54
N VAL A 11 -0.89 -10.70 3.22
CA VAL A 11 -0.25 -9.49 2.66
C VAL A 11 -1.01 -8.20 3.02
N LYS A 12 -2.29 -8.31 3.39
CA LYS A 12 -3.10 -7.18 3.86
C LYS A 12 -2.68 -6.68 5.26
N LEU A 13 -1.86 -7.44 5.99
CA LEU A 13 -1.34 -7.03 7.30
C LEU A 13 -0.45 -5.79 7.27
N ILE A 14 0.04 -5.39 6.09
CA ILE A 14 0.76 -4.12 5.96
C ILE A 14 -0.10 -2.91 6.41
N ALA A 15 -1.44 -3.03 6.37
CA ALA A 15 -2.37 -2.03 6.89
C ALA A 15 -2.26 -1.78 8.40
N TYR A 16 -1.59 -2.65 9.18
CA TYR A 16 -1.28 -2.37 10.59
C TYR A 16 -0.44 -1.10 10.75
N TYR A 17 0.40 -0.76 9.77
CA TYR A 17 1.17 0.48 9.84
C TYR A 17 0.31 1.75 9.76
N LEU A 18 -0.97 1.63 9.38
CA LEU A 18 -1.92 2.73 9.34
C LEU A 18 -2.48 3.03 10.75
N PRO A 19 -2.71 4.31 11.06
CA PRO A 19 -3.26 4.70 12.36
C PRO A 19 -4.73 4.29 12.52
N ALA A 20 -5.18 4.20 13.77
CA ALA A 20 -6.51 3.69 14.11
C ALA A 20 -7.67 4.48 13.51
N TRP A 21 -7.53 5.79 13.35
CA TRP A 21 -8.56 6.63 12.73
C TRP A 21 -8.82 6.25 11.26
N LEU A 22 -7.83 5.68 10.56
CA LEU A 22 -8.01 5.26 9.18
C LEU A 22 -8.76 3.93 9.11
N TRP A 23 -8.45 2.98 9.98
CA TRP A 23 -9.24 1.74 10.15
C TRP A 23 -10.72 2.04 10.47
N ALA A 24 -10.96 3.03 11.33
CA ALA A 24 -12.31 3.45 11.70
C ALA A 24 -13.14 3.95 10.50
N LYS A 25 -12.51 4.55 9.47
CA LYS A 25 -13.23 4.94 8.24
C LYS A 25 -13.83 3.75 7.50
N TYR A 26 -13.28 2.55 7.70
CA TYR A 26 -13.75 1.30 7.12
C TYR A 26 -14.60 0.48 8.10
N GLY A 27 -15.01 1.07 9.23
CA GLY A 27 -15.80 0.37 10.26
C GLY A 27 -15.02 -0.71 11.02
N LEU A 28 -13.69 -0.66 10.99
CA LEU A 28 -12.82 -1.59 11.68
C LEU A 28 -12.15 -0.91 12.88
N GLU A 29 -11.86 -1.71 13.91
CA GLU A 29 -11.01 -1.29 15.02
C GLU A 29 -9.58 -1.74 14.76
N HIS A 30 -8.62 -0.82 14.97
CA HIS A 30 -7.22 -1.17 14.86
C HIS A 30 -6.82 -2.13 16.00
N PRO A 31 -6.09 -3.22 15.72
CA PRO A 31 -5.75 -4.23 16.73
C PRO A 31 -4.90 -3.72 17.92
N GLY A 32 -4.09 -2.68 17.68
CA GLY A 32 -3.41 -1.91 18.73
C GLY A 32 -4.30 -0.95 19.54
N GLY A 33 -5.63 -0.99 19.36
CA GLY A 33 -6.61 -0.16 20.03
C GLY A 33 -6.99 1.14 19.31
N PRO A 34 -8.02 1.86 19.80
CA PRO A 34 -8.65 2.99 19.11
C PRO A 34 -7.77 4.25 19.01
N THR A 35 -6.67 4.32 19.78
CA THR A 35 -5.73 5.44 19.77
C THR A 35 -4.38 5.09 19.15
N CYS A 36 -4.24 3.90 18.55
CA CYS A 36 -2.99 3.45 17.94
C CYS A 36 -2.56 4.39 16.81
N ARG A 37 -1.30 4.81 16.83
CA ARG A 37 -0.68 5.73 15.87
C ARG A 37 -0.08 5.02 14.65
N GLY A 38 -0.31 3.72 14.51
CA GLY A 38 0.23 2.89 13.43
C GLY A 38 1.67 2.49 13.73
N GLN A 39 2.55 2.61 12.73
CA GLN A 39 3.93 2.09 12.78
C GLN A 39 4.74 2.41 14.04
N VAL A 40 4.57 3.60 14.62
CA VAL A 40 5.33 4.04 15.80
C VAL A 40 4.93 3.31 17.10
N ASP A 41 3.73 2.73 17.16
CA ASP A 41 3.21 2.02 18.33
C ASP A 41 3.30 0.50 18.16
N LEU A 42 3.77 0.02 17.01
CA LEU A 42 3.81 -1.40 16.68
C LEU A 42 5.17 -2.01 16.95
N ILE A 43 5.18 -3.05 17.78
CA ILE A 43 6.31 -3.94 17.96
C ILE A 43 5.92 -5.30 17.36
N PRO A 44 6.35 -5.62 16.11
CA PRO A 44 5.89 -6.83 15.40
C PRO A 44 6.13 -8.14 16.17
N HIS A 45 7.16 -8.18 17.01
CA HIS A 45 7.53 -9.35 17.81
C HIS A 45 6.60 -9.61 19.01
N GLU A 46 5.75 -8.63 19.37
CA GLU A 46 4.79 -8.75 20.47
C GLU A 46 3.37 -9.11 19.99
N LEU A 47 3.18 -9.22 18.68
CA LEU A 47 1.87 -9.51 18.08
C LEU A 47 1.61 -11.03 18.07
N ASP A 48 0.41 -11.44 18.46
CA ASP A 48 -0.03 -12.83 18.39
C ASP A 48 -0.22 -13.27 16.92
N PRO A 49 0.57 -14.23 16.42
CA PRO A 49 0.49 -14.68 15.03
C PRO A 49 -0.89 -15.24 14.63
N ASP A 50 -1.62 -15.86 15.55
CA ASP A 50 -2.94 -16.44 15.24
C ASP A 50 -4.00 -15.33 15.11
N ALA A 51 -3.98 -14.35 16.02
CA ALA A 51 -4.81 -13.16 15.91
C ALA A 51 -4.51 -12.35 14.63
N LEU A 52 -3.24 -12.27 14.22
CA LEU A 52 -2.84 -11.64 12.96
C LEU A 52 -3.48 -12.34 11.75
N ARG A 53 -3.42 -13.68 11.67
CA ARG A 53 -4.01 -14.44 10.55
C ARG A 53 -5.52 -14.24 10.43
N GLU A 54 -6.24 -14.19 11.55
CA GLU A 54 -7.69 -13.91 11.53
C GLU A 54 -7.99 -12.46 11.17
N THR A 55 -7.19 -11.51 11.66
CA THR A 55 -7.34 -10.10 11.31
C THR A 55 -7.11 -9.88 9.81
N ALA A 56 -6.09 -10.52 9.24
CA ALA A 56 -5.73 -10.41 7.84
C ALA A 56 -6.91 -10.69 6.90
N LYS A 57 -7.75 -11.68 7.24
CA LYS A 57 -8.96 -12.04 6.46
C LYS A 57 -10.03 -10.94 6.47
N ARG A 58 -10.04 -10.08 7.49
CA ARG A 58 -11.06 -9.04 7.71
C ARG A 58 -10.66 -7.67 7.16
N ILE A 59 -9.38 -7.46 6.85
CA ILE A 59 -8.89 -6.21 6.27
C ILE A 59 -9.38 -6.12 4.83
N PRO A 60 -10.14 -5.08 4.44
CA PRO A 60 -10.52 -4.85 3.06
C PRO A 60 -9.31 -4.37 2.25
N VAL A 61 -9.28 -4.70 0.96
CA VAL A 61 -8.21 -4.26 0.05
C VAL A 61 -8.10 -2.73 0.02
N GLU A 62 -9.23 -2.04 0.08
CA GLU A 62 -9.31 -0.59 0.01
C GLU A 62 -8.59 0.08 1.20
N LEU A 63 -8.55 -0.55 2.37
CA LEU A 63 -7.77 -0.04 3.50
C LEU A 63 -6.26 -0.22 3.25
N VAL A 64 -5.85 -1.28 2.55
CA VAL A 64 -4.44 -1.45 2.15
C VAL A 64 -4.02 -0.38 1.15
N GLU A 65 -4.94 0.03 0.26
CA GLU A 65 -4.68 1.07 -0.74
C GLU A 65 -4.50 2.48 -0.18
N GLU A 66 -4.90 2.71 1.08
CA GLU A 66 -4.58 3.94 1.82
C GLU A 66 -3.08 4.03 2.17
N LEU A 67 -2.38 2.90 2.21
CA LEU A 67 -0.93 2.84 2.49
C LEU A 67 -0.10 2.75 1.21
N ALA A 68 -0.49 1.87 0.29
CA ALA A 68 0.31 1.54 -0.88
C ALA A 68 -0.58 1.46 -2.13
N TRP A 69 -0.14 2.10 -3.20
CA TRP A 69 -0.83 2.01 -4.48
C TRP A 69 -0.29 0.82 -5.27
N PHE A 70 -1.19 -0.03 -5.74
CA PHE A 70 -0.84 -1.17 -6.58
C PHE A 70 -1.28 -0.89 -8.01
N GLY A 71 -0.40 -1.09 -8.98
CA GLY A 71 -0.72 -0.84 -10.37
C GLY A 71 0.49 -0.89 -11.28
N ASN A 72 0.23 -0.87 -12.59
CA ASN A 72 1.22 -0.54 -13.60
C ASN A 72 1.43 0.99 -13.72
N ALA A 73 2.38 1.40 -14.54
CA ALA A 73 2.72 2.80 -14.75
C ALA A 73 1.52 3.67 -15.17
N GLU A 74 0.67 3.20 -16.07
CA GLU A 74 -0.53 3.91 -16.51
C GLU A 74 -1.55 4.11 -15.39
N GLU A 75 -1.80 3.07 -14.60
CA GLU A 75 -2.73 3.12 -13.45
C GLU A 75 -2.23 4.12 -12.39
N ILE A 76 -0.93 4.08 -12.06
CA ILE A 76 -0.33 5.00 -11.10
C ILE A 76 -0.33 6.45 -11.63
N ALA A 77 0.04 6.67 -12.89
CA ALA A 77 0.00 8.00 -13.50
C ALA A 77 -1.43 8.57 -13.53
N ASN A 78 -2.44 7.74 -13.81
CA ASN A 78 -3.84 8.16 -13.77
C ASN A 78 -4.27 8.59 -12.36
N ARG A 79 -3.77 7.93 -11.30
CA ARG A 79 -4.03 8.35 -9.90
C ARG A 79 -3.35 9.68 -9.55
N LEU A 80 -2.27 10.04 -10.24
CA LEU A 80 -1.55 11.30 -10.04
C LEU A 80 -2.20 12.49 -10.76
N LYS A 81 -2.99 12.26 -11.82
CA LYS A 81 -3.65 13.32 -12.61
C LYS A 81 -4.36 14.40 -11.78
N PRO A 82 -5.22 14.06 -10.80
CA PRO A 82 -5.94 15.08 -10.04
C PRO A 82 -5.02 16.00 -9.23
N TYR A 83 -3.83 15.52 -8.84
CA TYR A 83 -2.85 16.33 -8.13
C TYR A 83 -2.17 17.32 -9.08
N ALA A 84 -1.80 16.88 -10.28
CA ALA A 84 -1.25 17.75 -11.32
C ALA A 84 -2.27 18.83 -11.73
N GLU A 85 -3.54 18.44 -11.94
CA GLU A 85 -4.64 19.37 -12.22
C GLU A 85 -4.86 20.40 -11.10
N ALA A 86 -4.55 20.04 -9.86
CA ALA A 86 -4.58 20.94 -8.70
C ALA A 86 -3.31 21.81 -8.55
N GLY A 87 -2.34 21.69 -9.46
CA GLY A 87 -1.11 22.49 -9.51
C GLY A 87 0.11 21.86 -8.84
N ALA A 88 0.13 20.54 -8.59
CA ALA A 88 1.32 19.87 -8.08
C ALA A 88 2.40 19.77 -9.17
N GLU A 89 3.54 20.44 -8.96
CA GLU A 89 4.69 20.42 -9.89
C GLU A 89 5.76 19.39 -9.52
N HIS A 90 5.71 18.86 -8.29
CA HIS A 90 6.70 17.94 -7.76
C HIS A 90 6.02 16.79 -7.02
N VAL A 91 6.44 15.56 -7.35
CA VAL A 91 5.97 14.33 -6.72
C VAL A 91 7.18 13.50 -6.29
N VAL A 92 7.12 12.97 -5.08
CA VAL A 92 8.09 11.99 -4.56
C VAL A 92 7.36 10.65 -4.42
N LEU A 93 7.83 9.64 -5.15
CA LEU A 93 7.28 8.29 -5.09
C LEU A 93 8.27 7.38 -4.35
N GLY A 94 7.77 6.69 -3.33
CA GLY A 94 8.47 5.59 -2.70
C GLY A 94 8.14 4.28 -3.41
N ASP A 95 9.01 3.82 -4.29
CA ASP A 95 8.84 2.52 -4.94
C ASP A 95 9.32 1.39 -4.02
N VAL A 96 8.38 0.56 -3.58
CA VAL A 96 8.62 -0.58 -2.69
C VAL A 96 8.52 -1.93 -3.42
N THR A 97 8.45 -1.94 -4.74
CA THR A 97 8.36 -3.16 -5.56
C THR A 97 9.51 -4.14 -5.26
N GLY A 98 10.69 -3.60 -4.92
CA GLY A 98 11.85 -4.40 -4.56
C GLY A 98 11.70 -5.21 -3.26
N THR A 99 10.69 -4.92 -2.43
CA THR A 99 10.40 -5.72 -1.23
C THR A 99 9.43 -6.86 -1.47
N THR A 100 8.79 -6.93 -2.66
CA THR A 100 7.74 -7.91 -2.97
C THR A 100 8.16 -8.97 -3.99
N TYR A 101 9.11 -8.66 -4.88
CA TYR A 101 9.59 -9.58 -5.91
C TYR A 101 10.99 -10.12 -5.60
N ALA A 102 11.31 -11.28 -6.19
CA ALA A 102 12.68 -11.77 -6.24
C ALA A 102 13.57 -10.80 -7.04
N PRO A 103 14.88 -10.70 -6.75
CA PRO A 103 15.74 -9.67 -7.34
C PRO A 103 15.69 -9.57 -8.88
N GLU A 104 15.72 -10.69 -9.59
CA GLU A 104 15.66 -10.71 -11.06
C GLU A 104 14.32 -10.14 -11.59
N GLU A 105 13.23 -10.50 -10.92
CA GLU A 105 11.89 -10.06 -11.29
C GLU A 105 11.68 -8.59 -10.94
N THR A 106 12.19 -8.13 -9.80
CA THR A 106 12.26 -6.70 -9.44
C THR A 106 12.95 -5.90 -10.54
N MET A 107 14.13 -6.34 -10.99
CA MET A 107 14.88 -5.64 -12.05
C MET A 107 14.10 -5.58 -13.36
N ARG A 108 13.40 -6.67 -13.70
CA ARG A 108 12.54 -6.72 -14.90
C ARG A 108 11.36 -5.75 -14.80
N VAL A 109 10.63 -5.78 -13.68
CA VAL A 109 9.46 -4.91 -13.46
C VAL A 109 9.88 -3.46 -13.38
N LEU A 110 10.83 -3.11 -12.52
CA LEU A 110 11.30 -1.72 -12.37
C LEU A 110 11.95 -1.19 -13.65
N GLY A 111 12.73 -2.02 -14.34
CA GLY A 111 13.37 -1.65 -15.60
C GLY A 111 12.39 -1.29 -16.73
N THR A 112 11.12 -1.68 -16.61
CA THR A 112 10.07 -1.35 -17.60
C THR A 112 9.05 -0.35 -17.08
N GLN A 113 8.58 -0.52 -15.84
CA GLN A 113 7.51 0.30 -15.26
C GLN A 113 8.00 1.67 -14.82
N LEU A 114 9.19 1.78 -14.22
CA LEU A 114 9.67 3.05 -13.69
C LEU A 114 9.97 4.09 -14.80
N PRO A 115 10.70 3.76 -15.89
CA PRO A 115 10.90 4.69 -16.99
C PRO A 115 9.57 5.14 -17.61
N ARG A 116 8.64 4.20 -17.79
CA ARG A 116 7.31 4.48 -18.33
C ARG A 116 6.51 5.44 -17.43
N LEU A 117 6.56 5.23 -16.12
CA LEU A 117 5.90 6.10 -15.15
C LEU A 117 6.50 7.52 -15.19
N CYS A 118 7.82 7.65 -15.27
CA CYS A 118 8.48 8.95 -15.40
C CYS A 118 8.04 9.69 -16.67
N GLU A 119 7.96 9.01 -17.81
CA GLU A 119 7.43 9.61 -19.06
C GLU A 119 6.00 10.11 -18.89
N LEU A 120 5.14 9.29 -18.29
CA LEU A 120 3.73 9.63 -18.09
C LEU A 120 3.55 10.80 -17.13
N VAL A 121 4.29 10.83 -16.03
CA VAL A 121 4.21 11.89 -15.01
C VAL A 121 4.73 13.22 -15.55
N HIS A 122 5.78 13.24 -16.37
CA HIS A 122 6.25 14.46 -17.02
C HIS A 122 5.27 15.02 -18.06
N ALA A 123 4.30 14.22 -18.49
CA ALA A 123 3.28 14.63 -19.44
C ALA A 123 1.94 15.02 -18.77
N LEU A 124 1.86 14.94 -17.42
CA LEU A 124 0.73 15.44 -16.63
C LEU A 124 0.84 16.95 -16.44
#